data_AF-A0A9D4S8X6-F1
#
_entry.id   AF-A0A9D4S8X6-F1
#
_cell.length_a   1.000
_cell.length_b   1.000
_cell.length_c   1.000
_cell.angle_alpha   90.00
_cell.angle_beta   90.00
_cell.angle_gamma   90.00
#
_symmetry.space_group_name_H-M   'P 1'
#
loop_
_entity.id
_entity.type
_entity.pdbx_description
1 polymer ?
#
loop_
_entity_poly.entity_id
_entity_poly.type
_entity_poly.pdbx_seq_one_letter_code
_entity_poly.pdbx_strand_id
1 'polypeptide(L)'
;MAQHSDVNDANDVKHKQLRETVGERLQHKCKEMEHERRTELDHDNDVDGAVGLTVGLKTDDYHGNDYESDMDSIDEELSWLTKKMEETFQIHADSEDRIFKEGVRCSTETLTPSECHECEHDHKSDIDEITSDEDDDEKALKAEIKAMKLQQMKLKEELHLKEKAKRFKEQELLKETSRKQKEERIRKLKRTKQELQEDIMETRSTITSLDEALEHEDIHHRHKHKRNTDRRVLPNPPLMLKPSVPKFSDPTQFRGWKIEIESMIRSEIYQKDILKQCVRNAISGEPRKVLSTLKATATLENILSTMESNFGDVKSGQSIMEEFYQARQNKDEDITSWGIRIEEMIQRALEKGEIHENKKDEILRTKYWKYLRNSELKNATRVFFENSLTLEELRKRVRREEQEMTVSQERKEHTKQINTMQLDQQFRILNDLTEKLQSMQKQLNKGGKVYDWLLRARAKLG
;
A
#
# COMPACT_ATOMS: atom_id res chain seq x y z
N MET A 1 -63.69 17.57 -43.26
CA MET A 1 -62.84 18.02 -42.13
C MET A 1 -62.56 16.94 -41.07
N ALA A 2 -62.96 15.67 -41.28
CA ALA A 2 -62.77 14.58 -40.30
C ALA A 2 -61.80 13.47 -40.79
N GLN A 3 -60.87 13.77 -41.72
CA GLN A 3 -59.94 12.78 -42.29
C GLN A 3 -58.45 13.14 -42.09
N HIS A 4 -58.13 14.23 -41.39
CA HIS A 4 -56.75 14.66 -41.15
C HIS A 4 -56.28 14.49 -39.68
N SER A 5 -57.13 14.08 -38.74
CA SER A 5 -56.69 13.79 -37.36
C SER A 5 -55.95 12.46 -37.24
N ASP A 6 -56.32 11.46 -38.04
CA ASP A 6 -55.87 10.07 -37.81
C ASP A 6 -54.44 9.80 -38.30
N VAL A 7 -53.86 10.69 -39.11
CA VAL A 7 -52.48 10.53 -39.62
C VAL A 7 -51.44 10.99 -38.60
N ASN A 8 -51.75 11.99 -37.79
CA ASN A 8 -50.81 12.50 -36.78
C ASN A 8 -50.61 11.53 -35.61
N ASP A 9 -51.67 10.83 -35.19
CA ASP A 9 -51.57 9.81 -34.14
C ASP A 9 -50.72 8.60 -34.59
N ALA A 10 -50.74 8.26 -35.88
CA ALA A 10 -49.94 7.15 -36.41
C ALA A 10 -48.43 7.45 -36.45
N ASN A 11 -48.04 8.70 -36.72
CA ASN A 11 -46.63 9.12 -36.73
C ASN A 11 -46.06 9.26 -35.31
N ASP A 12 -46.87 9.73 -34.36
CA ASP A 12 -46.44 9.87 -32.96
C ASP A 12 -46.23 8.49 -32.29
N VAL A 13 -47.08 7.50 -32.64
CA VAL A 13 -46.90 6.11 -32.20
C VAL A 13 -45.62 5.50 -32.79
N LYS A 14 -45.30 5.75 -34.07
CA LYS A 14 -44.05 5.27 -34.68
C LYS A 14 -42.81 5.90 -34.06
N HIS A 15 -42.82 7.21 -33.80
CA HIS A 15 -41.70 7.87 -33.13
C HIS A 15 -41.49 7.38 -31.70
N LYS A 16 -42.57 7.09 -30.98
CA LYS A 16 -42.51 6.51 -29.64
C LYS A 16 -41.93 5.09 -29.66
N GLN A 17 -42.36 4.24 -30.59
CA GLN A 17 -41.81 2.89 -30.77
C GLN A 17 -40.33 2.91 -31.16
N LEU A 18 -39.89 3.87 -32.00
CA LEU A 18 -38.48 3.99 -32.37
C LEU A 18 -37.61 4.44 -31.18
N ARG A 19 -38.10 5.37 -30.35
CA ARG A 19 -37.39 5.81 -29.14
C ARG A 19 -37.30 4.69 -28.09
N GLU A 20 -38.36 3.92 -27.91
CA GLU A 20 -38.37 2.77 -27.01
C GLU A 20 -37.39 1.68 -27.48
N THR A 21 -37.41 1.31 -28.76
CA THR A 21 -36.50 0.28 -29.30
C THR A 21 -35.02 0.69 -29.29
N VAL A 22 -34.70 1.96 -29.56
CA VAL A 22 -33.32 2.47 -29.44
C VAL A 22 -32.89 2.51 -27.97
N GLY A 23 -33.77 2.94 -27.06
CA GLY A 23 -33.52 2.93 -25.62
C GLY A 23 -33.25 1.54 -25.06
N GLU A 24 -34.04 0.54 -25.48
CA GLU A 24 -33.87 -0.85 -25.07
C GLU A 24 -32.56 -1.46 -25.58
N ARG A 25 -32.16 -1.18 -26.83
CA ARG A 25 -30.84 -1.63 -27.35
C ARG A 25 -29.68 -1.02 -26.58
N LEU A 26 -29.76 0.27 -26.25
CA LEU A 26 -28.71 0.94 -25.47
C LEU A 26 -28.65 0.40 -24.05
N GLN A 27 -29.79 0.15 -23.40
CA GLN A 27 -29.83 -0.47 -22.07
C GLN A 27 -29.28 -1.90 -22.08
N HIS A 28 -29.60 -2.70 -23.11
CA HIS A 28 -29.04 -4.04 -23.25
C HIS A 28 -27.52 -4.00 -23.39
N LYS A 29 -26.98 -3.12 -24.26
CA LYS A 29 -25.54 -3.00 -24.49
C LYS A 29 -24.80 -2.46 -23.25
N CYS A 30 -25.42 -1.58 -22.46
CA CYS A 30 -24.90 -1.17 -21.16
C CYS A 30 -24.85 -2.34 -20.15
N LYS A 31 -25.91 -3.15 -20.07
CA LYS A 31 -25.94 -4.34 -19.19
C LYS A 31 -24.91 -5.40 -19.61
N GLU A 32 -24.68 -5.55 -20.91
CA GLU A 32 -23.66 -6.45 -21.46
C GLU A 32 -22.25 -5.99 -21.08
N MET A 33 -21.95 -4.69 -21.23
CA MET A 33 -20.67 -4.11 -20.76
C MET A 33 -20.49 -4.21 -19.24
N GLU A 34 -21.56 -4.04 -18.45
CA GLU A 34 -21.48 -4.22 -16.99
C GLU A 34 -21.28 -5.68 -16.59
N HIS A 35 -21.89 -6.63 -17.32
CA HIS A 35 -21.68 -8.05 -17.11
C HIS A 35 -20.25 -8.46 -17.46
N GLU A 36 -19.72 -8.00 -18.60
CA GLU A 36 -18.30 -8.19 -18.96
C GLU A 36 -17.38 -7.64 -17.85
N ARG A 37 -17.66 -6.42 -17.35
CA ARG A 37 -16.88 -5.81 -16.26
C ARG A 37 -16.98 -6.57 -14.93
N ARG A 38 -18.10 -7.25 -14.66
CA ARG A 38 -18.24 -8.13 -13.47
C ARG A 38 -17.46 -9.43 -13.65
N THR A 39 -17.55 -10.06 -14.82
CA THR A 39 -16.76 -11.27 -15.10
C THR A 39 -15.25 -11.01 -15.12
N GLU A 40 -14.82 -9.79 -15.46
CA GLU A 40 -13.42 -9.34 -15.33
C GLU A 40 -12.95 -9.27 -13.86
N LEU A 41 -13.81 -8.87 -12.91
CA LEU A 41 -13.45 -8.81 -11.48
C LEU A 41 -13.33 -10.19 -10.83
N ASP A 42 -14.04 -11.19 -11.36
CA ASP A 42 -14.00 -12.55 -10.82
C ASP A 42 -12.82 -13.37 -11.37
N HIS A 43 -12.30 -13.06 -12.57
CA HIS A 43 -11.11 -13.73 -13.14
C HIS A 43 -9.78 -13.23 -12.57
N ASP A 44 -9.72 -12.00 -12.03
CA ASP A 44 -8.51 -11.48 -11.39
C ASP A 44 -8.31 -12.03 -9.96
N ASN A 45 -9.32 -12.66 -9.35
CA ASN A 45 -9.20 -13.25 -8.00
C ASN A 45 -8.53 -14.63 -7.98
N ASP A 46 -8.40 -15.33 -9.12
CA ASP A 46 -7.85 -16.70 -9.18
C ASP A 46 -6.41 -16.78 -9.71
N VAL A 47 -5.80 -15.67 -10.16
CA VAL A 47 -4.45 -15.68 -10.79
C VAL A 47 -3.39 -14.87 -10.02
N ASP A 48 -3.76 -14.13 -8.97
CA ASP A 48 -2.82 -13.25 -8.22
C ASP A 48 -1.96 -13.99 -7.17
N GLY A 49 -1.39 -15.13 -7.55
CA GLY A 49 -0.28 -15.80 -6.87
C GLY A 49 1.11 -15.44 -7.40
N ALA A 50 1.23 -14.63 -8.46
CA ALA A 50 2.54 -14.36 -9.08
C ALA A 50 2.69 -12.93 -9.64
N VAL A 51 3.41 -12.10 -8.87
CA VAL A 51 4.32 -11.01 -9.29
C VAL A 51 3.88 -10.12 -10.46
N GLY A 52 3.27 -8.97 -10.14
CA GLY A 52 2.97 -7.89 -11.11
C GLY A 52 3.89 -6.66 -10.96
N LEU A 53 4.71 -6.41 -11.99
CA LEU A 53 5.49 -5.19 -12.24
C LEU A 53 5.04 -4.64 -13.60
N THR A 54 4.48 -3.43 -13.64
CA THR A 54 4.11 -2.76 -14.90
C THR A 54 4.60 -1.31 -14.89
N VAL A 55 5.45 -0.98 -15.87
CA VAL A 55 5.93 0.38 -16.18
C VAL A 55 5.05 0.94 -17.31
N GLY A 56 4.55 2.16 -17.14
CA GLY A 56 3.77 2.90 -18.13
C GLY A 56 4.66 3.89 -18.89
N LEU A 57 4.84 3.68 -20.19
CA LEU A 57 5.38 4.67 -21.13
C LEU A 57 4.24 5.53 -21.66
N LYS A 58 4.35 6.85 -21.47
CA LYS A 58 3.56 7.87 -22.18
C LYS A 58 4.34 8.29 -23.42
N THR A 59 3.68 8.32 -24.57
CA THR A 59 4.16 8.90 -25.81
C THR A 59 3.48 10.25 -26.00
N ASP A 60 4.23 11.33 -25.85
CA ASP A 60 3.83 12.66 -26.32
C ASP A 60 4.79 13.09 -27.43
N ASP A 61 4.21 13.63 -28.50
CA ASP A 61 4.87 14.09 -29.72
C ASP A 61 5.85 15.24 -29.42
N TYR A 62 7.13 15.07 -29.75
CA TYR A 62 8.13 16.15 -29.73
C TYR A 62 8.87 16.26 -31.07
N HIS A 63 8.88 17.48 -31.58
CA HIS A 63 9.68 17.92 -32.73
C HIS A 63 11.18 17.78 -32.42
N GLY A 64 11.92 17.26 -33.39
CA GLY A 64 13.35 17.05 -33.30
C GLY A 64 14.15 18.34 -33.42
N ASN A 65 15.06 18.54 -32.48
CA ASN A 65 16.49 18.70 -32.67
C ASN A 65 17.15 18.80 -31.27
N ASP A 66 18.41 18.36 -31.17
CA ASP A 66 19.31 18.40 -29.99
C ASP A 66 19.33 17.16 -29.07
N TYR A 67 19.62 15.97 -29.64
CA TYR A 67 19.91 14.76 -28.86
C TYR A 67 21.40 14.49 -28.58
N GLU A 68 22.33 15.33 -29.06
CA GLU A 68 23.77 15.11 -28.83
C GLU A 68 24.30 15.73 -27.52
N SER A 69 23.55 16.64 -26.87
CA SER A 69 24.00 17.27 -25.61
C SER A 69 23.69 16.48 -24.33
N ASP A 70 22.76 15.50 -24.39
CA ASP A 70 22.30 14.77 -23.21
C ASP A 70 23.10 13.49 -22.91
N MET A 71 23.89 13.00 -23.87
CA MET A 71 24.72 11.80 -23.66
C MET A 71 25.95 12.09 -22.79
N ASP A 72 26.55 13.29 -22.92
CA ASP A 72 27.69 13.70 -22.10
C ASP A 72 27.32 13.86 -20.61
N SER A 73 26.06 14.20 -20.31
CA SER A 73 25.56 14.30 -18.94
C SER A 73 25.39 12.93 -18.26
N ILE A 74 25.11 11.88 -19.03
CA ILE A 74 24.92 10.51 -18.50
C ILE A 74 26.27 9.88 -18.18
N ASP A 75 27.28 10.11 -19.02
CA ASP A 75 28.64 9.60 -18.78
C ASP A 75 29.30 10.28 -17.56
N GLU A 76 28.98 11.55 -17.30
CA GLU A 76 29.45 12.26 -16.10
C GLU A 76 28.78 11.74 -14.81
N GLU A 77 27.48 11.42 -14.86
CA GLU A 77 26.76 10.78 -13.74
C GLU A 77 27.25 9.34 -13.47
N LEU A 78 27.51 8.54 -14.51
CA LEU A 78 28.03 7.18 -14.36
C LEU A 78 29.48 7.16 -13.83
N SER A 79 30.31 8.12 -14.25
CA SER A 79 31.66 8.33 -13.71
C SER A 79 31.62 8.69 -12.22
N TRP A 80 30.73 9.59 -11.82
CA TRP A 80 30.55 9.97 -10.42
C TRP A 80 30.06 8.79 -9.56
N LEU A 81 29.09 8.00 -10.05
CA LEU A 81 28.58 6.81 -9.35
C LEU A 81 29.67 5.74 -9.18
N THR A 82 30.48 5.51 -10.21
CA THR A 82 31.58 4.54 -10.16
C THR A 82 32.61 4.94 -9.11
N LYS A 83 33.00 6.22 -9.09
CA LYS A 83 33.92 6.75 -8.07
C LYS A 83 33.37 6.63 -6.65
N LYS A 84 32.06 6.89 -6.46
CA LYS A 84 31.39 6.75 -5.17
C LYS A 84 31.40 5.30 -4.67
N MET A 85 31.20 4.33 -5.57
CA MET A 85 31.27 2.90 -5.23
C MET A 85 32.68 2.49 -4.81
N GLU A 86 33.71 2.92 -5.55
CA GLU A 86 35.12 2.67 -5.21
C GLU A 86 35.48 3.21 -3.81
N GLU A 87 35.04 4.44 -3.49
CA GLU A 87 35.24 5.07 -2.17
C GLU A 87 34.55 4.26 -1.05
N THR A 88 33.34 3.75 -1.28
CA THR A 88 32.66 2.90 -0.30
C THR A 88 33.32 1.54 -0.10
N PHE A 89 33.88 0.94 -1.16
CA PHE A 89 34.64 -0.31 -1.04
C PHE A 89 35.93 -0.11 -0.25
N GLN A 90 36.62 1.01 -0.45
CA GLN A 90 37.84 1.34 0.30
C GLN A 90 37.55 1.53 1.80
N ILE A 91 36.47 2.24 2.15
CA ILE A 91 36.06 2.41 3.56
C ILE A 91 35.74 1.06 4.22
N HIS A 92 35.12 0.13 3.48
CA HIS A 92 34.80 -1.19 4.00
C HIS A 92 36.06 -2.04 4.21
N ALA A 93 36.99 -2.03 3.26
CA ALA A 93 38.28 -2.71 3.37
C ALA A 93 39.11 -2.20 4.56
N ASP A 94 39.14 -0.88 4.76
CA ASP A 94 39.85 -0.26 5.88
C ASP A 94 39.19 -0.58 7.24
N SER A 95 37.86 -0.79 7.25
CA SER A 95 37.12 -1.16 8.47
C SER A 95 37.36 -2.61 8.90
N GLU A 96 37.48 -3.54 7.94
CA GLU A 96 37.76 -4.95 8.23
C GLU A 96 39.20 -5.13 8.74
N ASP A 97 40.16 -4.39 8.18
CA ASP A 97 41.56 -4.42 8.65
C ASP A 97 41.71 -3.82 10.07
N ARG A 98 40.82 -2.89 10.45
CA ARG A 98 40.77 -2.33 11.81
C ARG A 98 40.15 -3.28 12.83
N ILE A 99 39.07 -3.99 12.46
CA ILE A 99 38.44 -5.01 13.31
C ILE A 99 39.41 -6.18 13.55
N PHE A 100 40.21 -6.55 12.55
CA PHE A 100 41.22 -7.60 12.70
C PHE A 100 42.38 -7.19 13.62
N LYS A 101 42.75 -5.90 13.64
CA LYS A 101 43.80 -5.36 14.53
C LYS A 101 43.32 -5.11 15.98
N GLU A 102 42.04 -4.78 16.18
CA GLU A 102 41.49 -4.54 17.52
C GLU A 102 40.99 -5.83 18.21
N GLY A 103 40.75 -6.92 17.47
CA GLY A 103 40.29 -8.21 18.00
C GLY A 103 41.31 -9.04 18.81
N VAL A 104 42.55 -8.57 19.00
CA VAL A 104 43.59 -9.30 19.77
C VAL A 104 43.80 -8.70 21.18
N ARG A 105 43.03 -7.69 21.59
CA ARG A 105 43.07 -7.18 22.97
C ARG A 105 41.89 -7.62 23.82
N CYS A 106 42.20 -8.54 24.73
CA CYS A 106 41.70 -8.60 26.10
C CYS A 106 40.23 -9.00 26.31
N SER A 107 40.03 -10.31 26.47
CA SER A 107 38.88 -10.87 27.19
C SER A 107 39.33 -11.37 28.56
N THR A 108 39.69 -10.46 29.47
CA THR A 108 39.78 -10.76 30.91
C THR A 108 39.34 -9.54 31.69
N GLU A 109 38.05 -9.45 32.02
CA GLU A 109 37.58 -8.63 33.14
C GLU A 109 36.12 -8.97 33.45
N THR A 110 35.92 -9.76 34.51
CA THR A 110 34.72 -9.74 35.37
C THR A 110 35.01 -10.60 36.60
N LEU A 111 35.92 -10.15 37.48
CA LEU A 111 35.92 -10.59 38.88
C LEU A 111 36.30 -9.43 39.80
N THR A 112 35.55 -9.33 40.87
CA THR A 112 35.56 -8.31 41.92
C THR A 112 36.82 -8.34 42.78
N PRO A 113 37.27 -7.19 43.32
CA PRO A 113 38.48 -7.13 44.14
C PRO A 113 38.17 -7.28 45.64
N SER A 114 38.37 -8.48 46.18
CA SER A 114 38.75 -8.68 47.59
C SER A 114 39.19 -10.11 47.82
N GLU A 115 40.37 -10.27 48.40
CA GLU A 115 40.92 -11.51 48.97
C GLU A 115 41.42 -12.55 47.96
N CYS A 116 42.73 -12.51 47.66
CA CYS A 116 43.58 -13.69 47.76
C CYS A 116 45.04 -13.28 47.79
N HIS A 117 45.64 -13.48 48.96
CA HIS A 117 47.08 -13.50 49.21
C HIS A 117 47.63 -14.85 48.70
N GLU A 118 48.80 -14.78 48.06
CA GLU A 118 49.84 -15.82 48.00
C GLU A 118 49.51 -17.16 47.29
N CYS A 119 50.57 -17.75 46.73
CA CYS A 119 50.65 -19.03 46.02
C CYS A 119 50.23 -18.94 44.53
N GLU A 120 50.94 -19.42 43.52
CA GLU A 120 52.04 -20.39 43.45
C GLU A 120 52.62 -20.40 42.01
N HIS A 121 53.93 -20.62 41.95
CA HIS A 121 54.70 -21.35 40.94
C HIS A 121 54.63 -21.04 39.44
N ASP A 122 55.75 -20.47 38.98
CA ASP A 122 56.53 -20.92 37.83
C ASP A 122 56.31 -22.39 37.43
N HIS A 123 55.58 -22.61 36.33
CA HIS A 123 55.77 -23.75 35.45
C HIS A 123 55.58 -23.31 33.99
N LYS A 124 56.50 -22.48 33.52
CA LYS A 124 56.92 -22.47 32.11
C LYS A 124 57.98 -23.55 31.96
N SER A 125 57.54 -24.78 31.73
CA SER A 125 58.42 -25.88 31.32
C SER A 125 57.73 -26.67 30.21
N ASP A 126 58.31 -26.56 29.02
CA ASP A 126 58.56 -27.68 28.12
C ASP A 126 57.33 -28.49 27.67
N ILE A 127 56.53 -27.88 26.79
CA ILE A 127 55.73 -28.63 25.79
C ILE A 127 56.00 -27.99 24.42
N ASP A 128 57.27 -27.83 24.09
CA ASP A 128 57.71 -27.73 22.70
C ASP A 128 58.26 -29.11 22.32
N GLU A 129 57.98 -29.52 21.08
CA GLU A 129 58.72 -30.58 20.38
C GLU A 129 58.29 -32.05 20.67
N ILE A 130 57.01 -32.34 20.44
CA ILE A 130 56.64 -33.62 19.80
C ILE A 130 56.09 -33.28 18.41
N THR A 131 57.00 -32.89 17.52
CA THR A 131 56.75 -33.01 16.07
C THR A 131 56.87 -34.50 15.75
N SER A 132 55.79 -35.24 16.00
CA SER A 132 55.65 -36.57 15.42
C SER A 132 55.76 -36.39 13.91
N ASP A 133 56.65 -37.14 13.27
CA ASP A 133 56.70 -37.32 11.83
C ASP A 133 55.30 -37.73 11.37
N GLU A 134 54.45 -36.75 10.99
CA GLU A 134 53.21 -37.02 10.30
C GLU A 134 53.64 -37.72 9.01
N ASP A 135 53.33 -39.02 8.93
CA ASP A 135 53.65 -39.85 7.78
C ASP A 135 53.27 -39.09 6.49
N ASP A 136 54.19 -38.98 5.54
CA ASP A 136 53.98 -38.22 4.29
C ASP A 136 52.67 -38.63 3.56
N ASP A 137 52.20 -39.85 3.81
CA ASP A 137 50.92 -40.40 3.37
C ASP A 137 49.69 -39.68 3.97
N GLU A 138 49.71 -39.29 5.25
CA GLU A 138 48.61 -38.55 5.89
C GLU A 138 48.52 -37.13 5.32
N LYS A 139 49.66 -36.51 5.05
CA LYS A 139 49.74 -35.18 4.42
C LYS A 139 49.21 -35.22 2.97
N ALA A 140 49.54 -36.27 2.21
CA ALA A 140 49.01 -36.50 0.88
C ALA A 140 47.48 -36.67 0.91
N LEU A 141 46.95 -37.47 1.84
CA LEU A 141 45.51 -37.69 1.98
C LEU A 141 44.75 -36.41 2.39
N LYS A 142 45.30 -35.62 3.33
CA LYS A 142 44.73 -34.31 3.71
C LYS A 142 44.69 -33.34 2.52
N ALA A 143 45.73 -33.33 1.68
CA ALA A 143 45.77 -32.51 0.47
C ALA A 143 44.70 -32.95 -0.56
N GLU A 144 44.52 -34.26 -0.76
CA GLU A 144 43.49 -34.80 -1.66
C GLU A 144 42.07 -34.47 -1.18
N ILE A 145 41.79 -34.62 0.12
CA ILE A 145 40.50 -34.23 0.72
C ILE A 145 40.24 -32.74 0.53
N LYS A 146 41.25 -31.89 0.68
CA LYS A 146 41.13 -30.44 0.46
C LYS A 146 40.84 -30.12 -1.02
N ALA A 147 41.50 -30.81 -1.95
CA ALA A 147 41.24 -30.67 -3.38
C ALA A 147 39.82 -31.10 -3.77
N MET A 148 39.34 -32.24 -3.25
CA MET A 148 37.96 -32.70 -3.46
C MET A 148 36.92 -31.71 -2.90
N LYS A 149 37.14 -31.17 -1.70
CA LYS A 149 36.24 -30.14 -1.12
C LYS A 149 36.20 -28.87 -1.97
N LEU A 150 37.34 -28.44 -2.52
CA LEU A 150 37.40 -27.30 -3.42
C LEU A 150 36.65 -27.56 -4.73
N GLN A 151 36.77 -28.76 -5.31
CA GLN A 151 36.00 -29.15 -6.50
C GLN A 151 34.50 -29.20 -6.21
N GLN A 152 34.08 -29.71 -5.05
CA GLN A 152 32.67 -29.71 -4.65
C GLN A 152 32.13 -28.28 -4.48
N MET A 153 32.91 -27.36 -3.93
CA MET A 153 32.52 -25.95 -3.81
C MET A 153 32.32 -25.30 -5.18
N LYS A 154 33.28 -25.48 -6.10
CA LYS A 154 33.19 -24.96 -7.48
C LYS A 154 31.96 -25.51 -8.22
N LEU A 155 31.68 -26.80 -8.07
CA LEU A 155 30.51 -27.43 -8.70
C LEU A 155 29.19 -26.87 -8.13
N LYS A 156 29.13 -26.61 -6.82
CA LYS A 156 27.96 -25.98 -6.18
C LYS A 156 27.75 -24.55 -6.67
N GLU A 157 28.81 -23.76 -6.81
CA GLU A 157 28.74 -22.40 -7.36
C GLU A 157 28.27 -22.40 -8.82
N GLU A 158 28.79 -23.31 -9.65
CA GLU A 158 28.36 -23.45 -11.05
C GLU A 158 26.89 -23.84 -11.15
N LEU A 159 26.41 -24.76 -10.29
CA LEU A 159 25.00 -25.16 -10.25
C LEU A 159 24.11 -23.99 -9.83
N HIS A 160 24.50 -23.23 -8.80
CA HIS A 160 23.76 -22.05 -8.36
C HIS A 160 23.69 -20.97 -9.45
N LEU A 161 24.78 -20.74 -10.21
CA LEU A 161 24.79 -19.82 -11.35
C LEU A 161 23.86 -20.31 -12.48
N LYS A 162 23.84 -21.61 -12.79
CA LYS A 162 22.91 -22.20 -13.77
C LYS A 162 21.45 -22.05 -13.35
N GLU A 163 21.13 -22.26 -12.08
CA GLU A 163 19.77 -22.05 -11.55
C GLU A 163 19.35 -20.58 -11.61
N LYS A 164 20.24 -19.66 -11.24
CA LYS A 164 19.99 -18.21 -11.35
C LYS A 164 19.72 -17.79 -12.80
N ALA A 165 20.52 -18.30 -13.74
CA ALA A 165 20.32 -18.04 -15.18
C ALA A 165 19.00 -18.63 -15.70
N LYS A 166 18.59 -19.81 -15.21
CA LYS A 166 17.30 -20.43 -15.55
C LYS A 166 16.12 -19.58 -15.06
N ARG A 167 16.15 -19.14 -13.80
CA ARG A 167 15.10 -18.26 -13.23
C ARG A 167 14.99 -16.93 -13.98
N PHE A 168 16.13 -16.36 -14.39
CA PHE A 168 16.14 -15.14 -15.18
C PHE A 168 15.45 -15.33 -16.55
N LYS A 169 15.75 -16.44 -17.25
CA LYS A 169 15.09 -16.79 -18.52
C LYS A 169 13.58 -17.03 -18.36
N GLU A 170 13.16 -17.68 -17.28
CA GLU A 170 11.74 -17.90 -16.98
C GLU A 170 11.01 -16.57 -16.71
N GLN A 171 11.63 -15.64 -15.99
CA GLN A 171 11.07 -14.29 -15.77
C GLN A 171 10.97 -13.47 -17.06
N GLU A 172 11.98 -13.52 -17.93
CA GLU A 172 11.95 -12.89 -19.25
C GLU A 172 10.80 -13.44 -20.11
N LEU A 173 10.63 -14.76 -20.15
CA LEU A 173 9.54 -15.40 -20.89
C LEU A 173 8.18 -14.96 -20.36
N LEU A 174 8.01 -14.90 -19.03
CA LEU A 174 6.77 -14.44 -18.42
C LEU A 174 6.46 -12.98 -18.81
N LYS A 175 7.45 -12.08 -18.71
CA LYS A 175 7.29 -10.68 -19.14
C LYS A 175 6.90 -10.56 -20.61
N GLU A 176 7.50 -11.38 -21.48
CA GLU A 176 7.16 -11.37 -22.90
C GLU A 176 5.74 -11.86 -23.18
N THR A 177 5.27 -12.90 -22.47
CA THR A 177 3.88 -13.37 -22.58
C THR A 177 2.89 -12.30 -22.10
N SER A 178 3.16 -11.62 -20.98
CA SER A 178 2.32 -10.52 -20.50
C SER A 178 2.31 -9.33 -21.48
N ARG A 179 3.45 -9.02 -22.11
CA ARG A 179 3.53 -7.98 -23.16
C ARG A 179 2.66 -8.36 -24.36
N LYS A 180 2.74 -9.61 -24.85
CA LYS A 180 1.93 -10.10 -25.97
C LYS A 180 0.43 -10.04 -25.66
N GLN A 181 0.02 -10.43 -24.46
CA GLN A 181 -1.37 -10.32 -24.00
C GLN A 181 -1.85 -8.87 -23.95
N LYS A 182 -1.02 -7.94 -23.42
CA LYS A 182 -1.35 -6.51 -23.39
C LYS A 182 -1.48 -5.92 -24.79
N GLU A 183 -0.57 -6.26 -25.70
CA GLU A 183 -0.63 -5.84 -27.11
C GLU A 183 -1.89 -6.39 -27.82
N GLU A 184 -2.28 -7.64 -27.56
CA GLU A 184 -3.51 -8.21 -28.08
C GLU A 184 -4.76 -7.48 -27.54
N ARG A 185 -4.79 -7.16 -26.24
CA ARG A 185 -5.89 -6.39 -25.62
C ARG A 185 -6.01 -4.99 -26.25
N ILE A 186 -4.88 -4.31 -26.48
CA ILE A 186 -4.86 -3.02 -27.18
C ILE A 186 -5.38 -3.15 -28.62
N ARG A 187 -5.02 -4.22 -29.35
CA ARG A 187 -5.56 -4.47 -30.70
C ARG A 187 -7.07 -4.68 -30.69
N LYS A 188 -7.61 -5.43 -29.72
CA LYS A 188 -9.07 -5.63 -29.56
C LYS A 188 -9.79 -4.32 -29.25
N LEU A 189 -9.25 -3.51 -28.35
CA LEU A 189 -9.81 -2.18 -28.02
C LEU A 189 -9.78 -1.22 -29.22
N LYS A 190 -8.74 -1.27 -30.06
CA LYS A 190 -8.69 -0.47 -31.29
C LYS A 190 -9.76 -0.87 -32.31
N ARG A 191 -10.03 -2.17 -32.47
CA ARG A 191 -11.09 -2.67 -33.38
C ARG A 191 -12.48 -2.25 -32.91
N THR A 192 -12.79 -2.49 -31.63
CA THR A 192 -14.09 -2.08 -31.04
C THR A 192 -14.31 -0.58 -31.09
N LYS A 193 -13.25 0.23 -30.88
CA LYS A 193 -13.33 1.68 -31.09
C LYS A 193 -13.68 2.04 -32.53
N GLN A 194 -13.07 1.38 -33.52
CA GLN A 194 -13.37 1.62 -34.94
C GLN A 194 -14.81 1.23 -35.28
N GLU A 195 -15.27 0.07 -34.84
CA GLU A 195 -16.66 -0.39 -35.02
C GLU A 195 -17.67 0.62 -34.42
N LEU A 196 -17.43 1.09 -33.19
CA LEU A 196 -18.29 2.11 -32.57
C LEU A 196 -18.26 3.45 -33.31
N GLN A 197 -17.13 3.82 -33.92
CA GLN A 197 -17.03 5.04 -34.72
C GLN A 197 -17.82 4.90 -36.03
N GLU A 198 -17.82 3.73 -36.66
CA GLU A 198 -18.65 3.42 -37.83
C GLU A 198 -20.14 3.46 -37.48
N ASP A 199 -20.56 2.83 -36.38
CA ASP A 199 -21.94 2.86 -35.87
C ASP A 199 -22.43 4.31 -35.63
N ILE A 200 -21.58 5.16 -35.06
CA ILE A 200 -21.89 6.57 -34.81
C ILE A 200 -22.06 7.33 -36.15
N MET A 201 -21.21 7.06 -37.14
CA MET A 201 -21.32 7.69 -38.46
C MET A 201 -22.59 7.27 -39.20
N GLU A 202 -22.95 5.98 -39.15
CA GLU A 202 -24.19 5.45 -39.73
C GLU A 202 -25.44 6.05 -39.04
N THR A 203 -25.42 6.13 -37.71
CA THR A 203 -26.51 6.75 -36.94
C THR A 203 -26.65 8.24 -37.27
N ARG A 204 -25.54 8.97 -37.39
CA ARG A 204 -25.56 10.39 -37.81
C ARG A 204 -26.16 10.57 -39.19
N SER A 205 -25.77 9.73 -40.16
CA SER A 205 -26.36 9.76 -41.51
C SER A 205 -27.88 9.54 -41.50
N THR A 206 -28.35 8.64 -40.64
CA THR A 206 -29.78 8.33 -40.46
C THR A 206 -30.55 9.48 -39.81
N ILE A 207 -29.92 10.20 -38.86
CA ILE A 207 -30.54 11.38 -38.25
C ILE A 207 -30.65 12.51 -39.26
N THR A 208 -29.61 12.78 -40.04
CA THR A 208 -29.63 13.84 -41.07
C THR A 208 -30.73 13.59 -42.11
N SER A 209 -30.93 12.34 -42.55
CA SER A 209 -32.01 12.02 -43.50
C SER A 209 -33.42 12.15 -42.90
N LEU A 210 -33.57 11.93 -41.59
CA LEU A 210 -34.84 12.16 -40.89
C LEU A 210 -35.12 13.67 -40.71
N ASP A 211 -34.09 14.47 -40.40
CA ASP A 211 -34.24 15.92 -40.27
C ASP A 211 -34.64 16.56 -41.62
N GLU A 212 -34.05 16.11 -42.73
CA GLU A 212 -34.46 16.52 -44.09
C GLU A 212 -35.93 16.16 -44.40
N ALA A 213 -36.42 15.02 -43.90
CA ALA A 213 -37.82 14.63 -44.06
C ALA A 213 -38.78 15.50 -43.23
N LEU A 214 -38.38 15.90 -42.01
CA LEU A 214 -39.19 16.75 -41.12
C LEU A 214 -39.27 18.20 -41.60
N GLU A 215 -38.19 18.75 -42.18
CA GLU A 215 -38.20 20.10 -42.74
C GLU A 215 -39.19 20.23 -43.92
N HIS A 216 -39.45 19.14 -44.64
CA HIS A 216 -40.47 19.11 -45.70
C HIS A 216 -41.92 19.07 -45.19
N GLU A 217 -42.18 18.62 -43.95
CA GLU A 217 -43.53 18.64 -43.35
C GLU A 217 -43.87 19.96 -42.65
N ASP A 218 -42.89 20.66 -42.06
CA ASP A 218 -43.15 21.82 -41.19
C ASP A 218 -43.46 23.13 -41.95
N ILE A 219 -43.17 23.18 -43.27
CA ILE A 219 -43.57 24.32 -44.12
C ILE A 219 -45.10 24.41 -44.29
N HIS A 220 -45.86 23.33 -44.08
CA HIS A 220 -47.31 23.33 -44.22
C HIS A 220 -48.10 23.64 -42.93
N HIS A 221 -47.49 23.58 -41.74
CA HIS A 221 -48.24 23.72 -40.48
C HIS A 221 -48.10 25.07 -39.76
N ARG A 222 -47.19 25.95 -40.17
CA ARG A 222 -46.88 27.21 -39.46
C ARG A 222 -47.85 28.39 -39.68
N HIS A 223 -49.12 28.15 -40.00
CA HIS A 223 -50.13 29.22 -40.20
C HIS A 223 -51.37 29.18 -39.30
N LYS A 224 -51.45 28.27 -38.32
CA LYS A 224 -52.57 28.28 -37.36
C LYS A 224 -52.09 27.89 -35.98
N HIS A 225 -51.81 28.87 -35.13
CA HIS A 225 -52.26 28.93 -33.72
C HIS A 225 -51.58 30.09 -32.98
N LYS A 226 -52.20 31.27 -33.12
CA LYS A 226 -51.99 32.40 -32.22
C LYS A 226 -53.31 32.64 -31.49
N ARG A 227 -53.37 32.25 -30.20
CA ARG A 227 -54.30 32.66 -29.12
C ARG A 227 -54.60 31.46 -28.21
N ASN A 228 -53.95 31.42 -27.05
CA ASN A 228 -54.65 31.48 -25.76
C ASN A 228 -53.63 31.52 -24.62
N THR A 229 -53.44 32.71 -24.09
CA THR A 229 -52.86 32.95 -22.77
C THR A 229 -53.93 32.58 -21.75
N ASP A 230 -53.74 31.46 -21.05
CA ASP A 230 -54.55 31.16 -19.88
C ASP A 230 -53.67 30.78 -18.67
N ARG A 231 -54.14 31.23 -17.51
CA ARG A 231 -53.43 31.39 -16.24
C ARG A 231 -52.64 30.15 -15.81
N ARG A 232 -51.31 30.28 -15.77
CA ARG A 232 -50.45 29.34 -15.02
C ARG A 232 -50.56 29.66 -13.54
N VAL A 233 -51.20 28.75 -12.80
CA VAL A 233 -50.97 28.58 -11.36
C VAL A 233 -49.47 28.34 -11.20
N LEU A 234 -48.75 29.29 -10.60
CA LEU A 234 -47.35 29.11 -10.26
C LEU A 234 -47.26 27.93 -9.30
N PRO A 235 -46.56 26.84 -9.63
CA PRO A 235 -46.31 25.77 -8.67
C PRO A 235 -45.62 26.38 -7.46
N ASN A 236 -46.11 26.05 -6.26
CA ASN A 236 -45.53 26.51 -5.01
C ASN A 236 -44.00 26.43 -5.09
N PRO A 237 -43.27 27.53 -4.79
CA PRO A 237 -41.82 27.50 -4.82
C PRO A 237 -41.36 26.34 -3.92
N PRO A 238 -40.46 25.47 -4.42
CA PRO A 238 -39.98 24.34 -3.64
C PRO A 238 -39.46 24.89 -2.31
N LEU A 239 -40.02 24.40 -1.20
CA LEU A 239 -39.61 24.77 0.15
C LEU A 239 -38.10 24.56 0.25
N MET A 240 -37.31 25.63 0.18
CA MET A 240 -35.88 25.54 0.32
C MET A 240 -35.60 24.99 1.71
N LEU A 241 -35.11 23.76 1.76
CA LEU A 241 -34.73 23.10 3.01
C LEU A 241 -33.69 23.99 3.70
N LYS A 242 -33.94 24.26 4.99
CA LYS A 242 -33.01 25.01 5.83
C LYS A 242 -31.62 24.35 5.76
N PRO A 243 -30.54 25.11 5.50
CA PRO A 243 -29.21 24.54 5.40
C PRO A 243 -28.83 23.83 6.71
N SER A 244 -28.38 22.58 6.59
CA SER A 244 -27.87 21.81 7.73
C SER A 244 -26.42 22.19 7.95
N VAL A 245 -26.19 23.16 8.85
CA VAL A 245 -24.85 23.64 9.19
C VAL A 245 -24.25 22.80 10.32
N PRO A 246 -23.01 22.29 10.19
CA PRO A 246 -22.31 21.57 11.25
C PRO A 246 -22.17 22.42 12.52
N LYS A 247 -22.33 21.80 13.70
CA LYS A 247 -22.14 22.48 14.98
C LYS A 247 -20.67 22.77 15.22
N PHE A 248 -20.35 24.00 15.62
CA PHE A 248 -19.03 24.40 16.07
C PHE A 248 -19.06 24.63 17.57
N SER A 249 -18.44 23.72 18.32
CA SER A 249 -18.46 23.74 19.79
C SER A 249 -17.08 23.79 20.44
N ASP A 250 -16.08 23.19 19.78
CA ASP A 250 -14.71 23.06 20.26
C ASP A 250 -13.76 23.76 19.26
N PRO A 251 -12.83 24.63 19.72
CA PRO A 251 -11.76 25.21 18.90
C PRO A 251 -11.05 24.21 17.98
N THR A 252 -10.82 22.97 18.40
CA THR A 252 -10.11 21.96 17.60
C THR A 252 -10.83 21.61 16.28
N GLN A 253 -12.15 21.83 16.24
CA GLN A 253 -13.00 21.54 15.08
C GLN A 253 -13.04 22.68 14.06
N PHE A 254 -12.43 23.82 14.37
CA PHE A 254 -12.60 25.05 13.59
C PHE A 254 -12.23 24.87 12.11
N ARG A 255 -11.12 24.19 11.80
CA ARG A 255 -10.67 23.97 10.43
C ARG A 255 -11.67 23.17 9.60
N GLY A 256 -12.09 22.00 10.11
CA GLY A 256 -13.08 21.16 9.42
C GLY A 256 -14.41 21.89 9.24
N TRP A 257 -14.87 22.58 10.28
CA TRP A 257 -16.07 23.40 10.24
C TRP A 257 -15.99 24.51 9.18
N LYS A 258 -14.89 25.27 9.14
CA LYS A 258 -14.68 26.35 8.15
C LYS A 258 -14.75 25.83 6.71
N ILE A 259 -14.09 24.71 6.42
CA ILE A 259 -14.10 24.09 5.08
C ILE A 259 -15.53 23.77 4.63
N GLU A 260 -16.36 23.23 5.53
CA GLU A 260 -17.77 22.95 5.22
C GLU A 260 -18.56 24.24 4.95
N ILE A 261 -18.38 25.29 5.75
CA ILE A 261 -19.03 26.58 5.50
C ILE A 261 -18.59 27.19 4.17
N GLU A 262 -17.30 27.18 3.86
CA GLU A 262 -16.75 27.69 2.59
C GLU A 262 -17.28 26.88 1.40
N SER A 263 -17.44 25.57 1.55
CA SER A 263 -18.11 24.72 0.56
C SER A 263 -19.55 25.17 0.32
N MET A 264 -20.31 25.41 1.39
CA MET A 264 -21.69 25.91 1.29
C MET A 264 -21.76 27.30 0.62
N ILE A 265 -20.82 28.20 0.92
CA ILE A 265 -20.73 29.52 0.29
C ILE A 265 -20.47 29.37 -1.22
N ARG A 266 -19.49 28.54 -1.61
CA ARG A 266 -19.13 28.30 -3.01
C ARG A 266 -20.23 27.64 -3.81
N SER A 267 -21.07 26.83 -3.17
CA SER A 267 -22.20 26.17 -3.86
C SER A 267 -23.27 27.17 -4.34
N GLU A 268 -23.33 28.36 -3.73
CA GLU A 268 -24.35 29.41 -4.00
C GLU A 268 -25.81 28.92 -3.93
N ILE A 269 -26.05 27.73 -3.35
CA ILE A 269 -27.38 27.13 -3.23
C ILE A 269 -28.25 27.95 -2.25
N TYR A 270 -27.65 28.52 -1.22
CA TYR A 270 -28.37 29.21 -0.15
C TYR A 270 -28.19 30.72 -0.22
N GLN A 271 -29.28 31.45 0.06
CA GLN A 271 -29.21 32.90 0.24
C GLN A 271 -28.28 33.25 1.41
N LYS A 272 -27.40 34.24 1.20
CA LYS A 272 -26.34 34.64 2.16
C LYS A 272 -26.87 34.92 3.57
N ASP A 273 -28.04 35.54 3.70
CA ASP A 273 -28.63 35.86 5.01
C ASP A 273 -29.14 34.63 5.77
N ILE A 274 -29.73 33.66 5.05
CA ILE A 274 -30.20 32.41 5.64
C ILE A 274 -28.99 31.60 6.13
N LEU A 275 -27.95 31.50 5.30
CA LEU A 275 -26.71 30.82 5.67
C LEU A 275 -26.04 31.49 6.87
N LYS A 276 -25.92 32.82 6.86
CA LYS A 276 -25.40 33.62 7.99
C LYS A 276 -26.12 33.31 9.30
N GLN A 277 -27.46 33.29 9.29
CA GLN A 277 -28.23 32.99 10.50
C GLN A 277 -28.03 31.54 10.97
N CYS A 278 -27.94 30.59 10.04
CA CYS A 278 -27.69 29.19 10.38
C CYS A 278 -26.28 28.98 10.97
N VAL A 279 -25.27 29.64 10.40
CA VAL A 279 -23.90 29.68 10.94
C VAL A 279 -23.89 30.23 12.36
N ARG A 280 -24.54 31.37 12.61
CA ARG A 280 -24.64 31.94 13.98
C ARG A 280 -25.30 30.98 14.97
N ASN A 281 -26.29 30.21 14.54
CA ASN A 281 -26.99 29.25 15.39
C ASN A 281 -26.19 27.96 15.63
N ALA A 282 -25.32 27.59 14.70
CA ALA A 282 -24.47 26.40 14.80
C ALA A 282 -23.25 26.60 15.73
N ILE A 283 -22.86 27.85 15.97
CA ILE A 283 -21.77 28.22 16.88
C ILE A 283 -22.24 28.18 18.33
N SER A 284 -21.56 27.38 19.13
CA SER A 284 -21.83 27.12 20.55
C SER A 284 -20.53 27.10 21.37
N GLY A 285 -20.60 26.87 22.69
CA GLY A 285 -19.41 26.70 23.53
C GLY A 285 -18.52 27.94 23.65
N GLU A 286 -17.21 27.73 23.65
CA GLU A 286 -16.21 28.81 23.69
C GLU A 286 -16.25 29.72 22.45
N PRO A 287 -16.36 29.20 21.21
CA PRO A 287 -16.58 30.03 20.02
C PRO A 287 -17.77 30.98 20.11
N ARG A 288 -18.83 30.60 20.84
CA ARG A 288 -19.99 31.47 21.05
C ARG A 288 -19.64 32.74 21.84
N LYS A 289 -18.67 32.67 22.76
CA LYS A 289 -18.21 33.84 23.52
C LYS A 289 -17.54 34.86 22.59
N VAL A 290 -16.72 34.39 21.65
CA VAL A 290 -16.11 35.22 20.60
C VAL A 290 -17.18 35.80 19.67
N LEU A 291 -18.18 35.00 19.27
CA LEU A 291 -19.28 35.49 18.43
C LEU A 291 -20.07 36.63 19.09
N SER A 292 -20.21 36.62 20.41
CA SER A 292 -20.92 37.66 21.17
C SER A 292 -20.22 39.02 21.17
N THR A 293 -18.93 39.09 20.81
CA THR A 293 -18.22 40.38 20.66
C THR A 293 -18.55 41.07 19.34
N LEU A 294 -19.06 40.32 18.36
CA LEU A 294 -19.44 40.84 17.05
C LEU A 294 -20.84 41.46 17.08
N LYS A 295 -20.99 42.57 16.35
CA LYS A 295 -22.30 43.22 16.13
C LYS A 295 -23.28 42.25 15.46
N ALA A 296 -24.58 42.40 15.76
CA ALA A 296 -25.64 41.60 15.14
C ALA A 296 -25.68 41.73 13.62
N THR A 297 -25.19 42.86 13.08
CA THR A 297 -25.10 43.15 11.64
C THR A 297 -23.83 42.62 10.97
N ALA A 298 -22.97 41.89 11.70
CA ALA A 298 -21.75 41.33 11.13
C ALA A 298 -22.06 40.41 9.93
N THR A 299 -21.33 40.60 8.83
CA THR A 299 -21.40 39.76 7.63
C THR A 299 -20.85 38.36 7.92
N LEU A 300 -21.16 37.40 7.05
CA LEU A 300 -20.63 36.04 7.17
C LEU A 300 -19.09 36.02 7.10
N GLU A 301 -18.52 36.84 6.22
CA GLU A 301 -17.06 37.04 6.08
C GLU A 301 -16.42 37.55 7.37
N ASN A 302 -17.04 38.54 8.03
CA ASN A 302 -16.55 39.07 9.31
C ASN A 302 -16.60 38.01 10.41
N ILE A 303 -17.65 37.17 10.43
CA ILE A 303 -17.75 36.05 11.38
C ILE A 303 -16.61 35.07 11.14
N LEU A 304 -16.41 34.62 9.89
CA LEU A 304 -15.35 33.66 9.55
C LEU A 304 -13.95 34.23 9.84
N SER A 305 -13.68 35.48 9.48
CA SER A 305 -12.40 36.14 9.74
C SER A 305 -12.13 36.29 11.24
N THR A 306 -13.14 36.61 12.05
CA THR A 306 -12.98 36.69 13.51
C THR A 306 -12.71 35.32 14.11
N MET A 307 -13.41 34.28 13.66
CA MET A 307 -13.15 32.91 14.11
C MET A 307 -11.77 32.42 13.68
N GLU A 308 -11.33 32.75 12.46
CA GLU A 308 -9.98 32.46 11.96
C GLU A 308 -8.91 33.13 12.84
N SER A 309 -9.10 34.39 13.22
CA SER A 309 -8.13 35.09 14.06
C SER A 309 -8.03 34.52 15.48
N ASN A 310 -9.09 33.88 16.00
CA ASN A 310 -9.11 33.37 17.37
C ASN A 310 -8.82 31.86 17.45
N PHE A 311 -9.24 31.08 16.46
CA PHE A 311 -9.20 29.62 16.46
C PHE A 311 -8.47 29.03 15.24
N GLY A 312 -8.10 29.86 14.26
CA GLY A 312 -7.33 29.43 13.09
C GLY A 312 -5.90 29.09 13.44
N ASP A 313 -5.18 28.52 12.47
CA ASP A 313 -3.78 28.17 12.66
C ASP A 313 -2.90 29.44 12.62
N VAL A 314 -2.44 29.82 13.81
CA VAL A 314 -1.56 30.98 14.05
C VAL A 314 -0.12 30.68 13.59
N LYS A 315 0.24 29.40 13.39
CA LYS A 315 1.60 29.05 12.99
C LYS A 315 1.91 29.61 11.60
N SER A 316 3.13 30.13 11.45
CA SER A 316 3.67 30.48 10.14
C SER A 316 3.82 29.24 9.28
N GLY A 317 3.72 29.38 7.97
CA GLY A 317 3.92 28.26 7.05
C GLY A 317 5.30 27.60 7.25
N GLN A 318 6.35 28.40 7.46
CA GLN A 318 7.69 27.93 7.81
C GLN A 318 7.72 27.06 9.08
N SER A 319 7.03 27.46 10.14
CA SER A 319 6.95 26.69 11.39
C SER A 319 6.24 25.34 11.17
N ILE A 320 5.19 25.32 10.34
CA ILE A 320 4.49 24.08 9.97
C ILE A 320 5.42 23.16 9.17
N MET A 321 6.22 23.72 8.25
CA MET A 321 7.20 22.96 7.48
C MET A 321 8.33 22.40 8.34
N GLU A 322 8.81 23.17 9.32
CA GLU A 322 9.78 22.68 10.29
C GLU A 322 9.23 21.50 11.08
N GLU A 323 8.01 21.63 11.62
CA GLU A 323 7.31 20.53 12.29
C GLU A 323 7.17 19.31 11.36
N PHE A 324 6.83 19.54 10.09
CA PHE A 324 6.72 18.47 9.10
C PHE A 324 8.05 17.74 8.91
N TYR A 325 9.18 18.44 8.79
CA TYR A 325 10.49 17.82 8.64
C TYR A 325 10.97 17.10 9.91
N GLN A 326 10.53 17.54 11.08
CA GLN A 326 10.82 16.88 12.35
C GLN A 326 9.88 15.69 12.64
N ALA A 327 8.67 15.69 12.09
CA ALA A 327 7.67 14.65 12.31
C ALA A 327 8.20 13.25 11.95
N ARG A 328 7.85 12.27 12.78
CA ARG A 328 8.09 10.83 12.61
C ARG A 328 6.79 10.09 12.97
N GLN A 329 6.63 8.86 12.49
CA GLN A 329 5.56 7.99 12.97
C GLN A 329 5.74 7.73 14.48
N ASN A 330 4.71 7.98 15.29
CA ASN A 330 4.74 7.74 16.72
C ASN A 330 4.73 6.23 17.03
N LYS A 331 5.04 5.85 18.28
CA LYS A 331 5.08 4.43 18.67
C LYS A 331 3.71 3.76 18.53
N ASP A 332 2.67 4.41 19.02
CA ASP A 332 1.32 3.82 19.06
C ASP A 332 0.44 4.32 17.89
N GLU A 333 1.07 4.88 16.85
CA GLU A 333 0.38 5.43 15.70
C GLU A 333 0.39 4.45 14.54
N ASP A 334 -0.81 4.10 14.09
CA ASP A 334 -0.99 3.27 12.90
C ASP A 334 -0.55 4.02 11.62
N ILE A 335 -0.30 3.27 10.55
CA ILE A 335 0.22 3.81 9.29
C ILE A 335 -0.77 4.76 8.62
N THR A 336 -2.07 4.54 8.79
CA THR A 336 -3.13 5.38 8.23
C THR A 336 -3.17 6.73 8.93
N SER A 337 -3.17 6.74 10.26
CA SER A 337 -3.10 7.91 11.12
C SER A 337 -1.83 8.71 10.87
N TRP A 338 -0.67 8.05 10.73
CA TRP A 338 0.58 8.69 10.30
C TRP A 338 0.43 9.40 8.96
N GLY A 339 -0.14 8.71 7.97
CA GLY A 339 -0.39 9.25 6.64
C GLY A 339 -1.29 10.48 6.67
N ILE A 340 -2.41 10.41 7.39
CA ILE A 340 -3.37 11.53 7.53
C ILE A 340 -2.68 12.73 8.18
N ARG A 341 -1.96 12.52 9.28
CA ARG A 341 -1.31 13.60 10.02
C ARG A 341 -0.30 14.38 9.18
N ILE A 342 0.57 13.71 8.42
CA ILE A 342 1.55 14.42 7.57
C ILE A 342 0.89 15.15 6.40
N GLU A 343 -0.21 14.61 5.86
CA GLU A 343 -0.98 15.23 4.80
C GLU A 343 -1.70 16.49 5.29
N GLU A 344 -2.25 16.44 6.51
CA GLU A 344 -2.82 17.61 7.15
C GLU A 344 -1.79 18.74 7.37
N MET A 345 -0.54 18.40 7.70
CA MET A 345 0.54 19.37 7.85
C MET A 345 0.90 20.03 6.51
N ILE A 346 1.07 19.22 5.46
CA ILE A 346 1.38 19.73 4.11
C ILE A 346 0.23 20.54 3.54
N GLN A 347 -1.01 20.14 3.76
CA GLN A 347 -2.17 20.89 3.33
C GLN A 347 -2.23 22.28 3.99
N ARG A 348 -1.84 22.40 5.27
CA ARG A 348 -1.74 23.71 5.94
C ARG A 348 -0.60 24.55 5.37
N ALA A 349 0.54 23.93 5.06
CA ALA A 349 1.66 24.64 4.41
C ALA A 349 1.30 25.13 3.00
N LEU A 350 0.51 24.35 2.24
CA LEU A 350 -0.04 24.74 0.93
C LEU A 350 -0.99 25.94 1.05
N GLU A 351 -1.91 25.92 2.01
CA GLU A 351 -2.83 27.04 2.28
C GLU A 351 -2.09 28.34 2.62
N LYS A 352 -0.90 28.25 3.23
CA LYS A 352 -0.02 29.40 3.54
C LYS A 352 0.92 29.77 2.39
N GLY A 353 0.93 29.01 1.28
CA GLY A 353 1.73 29.30 0.09
C GLY A 353 3.22 28.90 0.18
N GLU A 354 3.62 28.08 1.15
CA GLU A 354 5.02 27.65 1.30
C GLU A 354 5.42 26.53 0.33
N ILE A 355 4.43 25.79 -0.18
CA ILE A 355 4.62 24.66 -1.09
C ILE A 355 3.74 24.89 -2.32
N HIS A 356 4.20 24.41 -3.48
CA HIS A 356 3.37 24.32 -4.68
C HIS A 356 2.66 22.96 -4.73
N GLU A 357 1.40 22.93 -5.19
CA GLU A 357 0.61 21.69 -5.32
C GLU A 357 1.37 20.60 -6.10
N ASN A 358 2.15 20.99 -7.12
CA ASN A 358 2.93 20.07 -7.95
C ASN A 358 4.02 19.28 -7.16
N LYS A 359 4.51 19.82 -6.04
CA LYS A 359 5.54 19.18 -5.20
C LYS A 359 4.95 18.44 -4.00
N LYS A 360 3.64 18.60 -3.75
CA LYS A 360 2.95 18.02 -2.60
C LYS A 360 3.13 16.51 -2.52
N ASP A 361 2.85 15.81 -3.62
CA ASP A 361 2.86 14.35 -3.66
C ASP A 361 4.28 13.79 -3.43
N GLU A 362 5.29 14.38 -4.06
CA GLU A 362 6.69 13.98 -3.92
C GLU A 362 7.20 14.14 -2.47
N ILE A 363 6.92 15.29 -1.85
CA ILE A 363 7.32 15.60 -0.47
C ILE A 363 6.62 14.64 0.50
N LEU A 364 5.31 14.43 0.33
CA LEU A 364 4.54 13.52 1.17
C LEU A 364 5.02 12.08 1.03
N ARG A 365 5.23 11.60 -0.19
CA ARG A 365 5.70 10.24 -0.48
C ARG A 365 7.04 9.96 0.19
N THR A 366 7.99 10.87 -0.01
CA THR A 366 9.33 10.79 0.60
C THR A 366 9.25 10.77 2.12
N LYS A 367 8.44 11.67 2.70
CA LYS A 367 8.27 11.76 4.15
C LYS A 367 7.60 10.52 4.73
N TYR A 368 6.51 10.09 4.11
CA TYR A 368 5.70 8.97 4.53
C TYR A 368 6.55 7.69 4.63
N TRP A 369 7.27 7.33 3.57
CA TRP A 369 8.08 6.12 3.51
C TRP A 369 9.36 6.20 4.35
N LYS A 370 10.09 7.33 4.29
CA LYS A 370 11.38 7.48 4.99
C LYS A 370 11.24 7.29 6.50
N TYR A 371 10.11 7.71 7.06
CA TYR A 371 9.87 7.73 8.51
C TYR A 371 8.80 6.73 8.97
N LEU A 372 8.58 5.67 8.19
CA LEU A 372 7.90 4.47 8.69
C LEU A 372 8.71 3.85 9.83
N ARG A 373 8.03 3.50 10.92
CA ARG A 373 8.64 2.91 12.11
C ARG A 373 9.08 1.46 11.88
N ASN A 374 8.24 0.68 11.19
CA ASN A 374 8.51 -0.73 10.93
C ASN A 374 9.56 -0.88 9.81
N SER A 375 10.79 -1.27 10.18
CA SER A 375 11.90 -1.45 9.24
C SER A 375 11.68 -2.59 8.25
N GLU A 376 11.04 -3.68 8.68
CA GLU A 376 10.72 -4.82 7.81
C GLU A 376 9.72 -4.39 6.74
N LEU A 377 8.65 -3.68 7.14
CA LEU A 377 7.66 -3.13 6.21
C LEU A 377 8.29 -2.12 5.25
N LYS A 378 9.18 -1.25 5.74
CA LYS A 378 9.91 -0.30 4.92
C LYS A 378 10.78 -1.00 3.87
N ASN A 379 11.45 -2.08 4.25
CA ASN A 379 12.25 -2.89 3.34
C ASN A 379 11.39 -3.63 2.31
N ALA A 380 10.28 -4.25 2.73
CA ALA A 380 9.33 -4.91 1.85
C ALA A 380 8.75 -3.93 0.82
N THR A 381 8.54 -2.68 1.22
CA THR A 381 7.91 -1.65 0.39
C THR A 381 8.89 -0.78 -0.41
N ARG A 382 10.20 -1.02 -0.29
CA ARG A 382 11.25 -0.20 -0.93
C ARG A 382 11.10 -0.14 -2.45
N VAL A 383 10.89 -1.27 -3.09
CA VAL A 383 10.74 -1.36 -4.55
C VAL A 383 9.55 -0.52 -5.04
N PHE A 384 8.45 -0.50 -4.27
CA PHE A 384 7.27 0.30 -4.62
C PHE A 384 7.50 1.79 -4.45
N PHE A 385 8.31 2.20 -3.47
CA PHE A 385 8.73 3.59 -3.31
C PHE A 385 9.60 4.05 -4.49
N GLU A 386 10.56 3.24 -4.91
CA GLU A 386 11.48 3.55 -6.03
C GLU A 386 10.76 3.62 -7.38
N ASN A 387 9.69 2.84 -7.58
CA ASN A 387 8.90 2.80 -8.83
C ASN A 387 7.96 4.00 -9.07
N SER A 388 8.20 5.15 -8.43
CA SER A 388 7.48 6.42 -8.70
C SER A 388 5.96 6.38 -8.55
N LEU A 389 5.45 5.57 -7.62
CA LEU A 389 4.02 5.56 -7.27
C LEU A 389 3.57 6.90 -6.69
N THR A 390 2.31 7.26 -6.96
CA THR A 390 1.63 8.35 -6.24
C THR A 390 1.54 8.03 -4.74
N LEU A 391 1.35 9.04 -3.89
CA LEU A 391 1.19 8.81 -2.44
C LEU A 391 0.06 7.82 -2.13
N GLU A 392 -1.06 7.90 -2.87
CA GLU A 392 -2.21 7.03 -2.64
C GLU A 392 -1.92 5.56 -2.97
N GLU A 393 -1.25 5.31 -4.11
CA GLU A 393 -0.81 3.96 -4.49
C GLU A 393 0.19 3.39 -3.50
N LEU A 394 1.16 4.20 -3.06
CA LEU A 394 2.11 3.81 -2.04
C LEU A 394 1.41 3.45 -0.72
N ARG A 395 0.43 4.26 -0.27
CA ARG A 395 -0.36 3.96 0.94
C ARG A 395 -1.11 2.65 0.83
N LYS A 396 -1.80 2.41 -0.30
CA LYS A 396 -2.53 1.15 -0.54
C LYS A 396 -1.59 -0.04 -0.47
N ARG A 397 -0.42 0.05 -1.08
CA ARG A 397 0.55 -1.04 -1.08
C ARG A 397 1.16 -1.27 0.30
N VAL A 398 1.59 -0.22 0.99
CA VAL A 398 2.14 -0.33 2.36
C VAL A 398 1.13 -0.97 3.32
N ARG A 399 -0.17 -0.60 3.24
CA ARG A 399 -1.20 -1.24 4.08
C ARG A 399 -1.42 -2.71 3.74
N ARG A 400 -1.36 -3.09 2.46
CA ARG A 400 -1.46 -4.49 2.05
C ARG A 400 -0.33 -5.31 2.66
N GLU A 401 0.91 -4.83 2.53
CA GLU A 401 2.09 -5.49 3.10
C GLU A 401 2.02 -5.56 4.63
N GLU A 402 1.53 -4.51 5.30
CA GLU A 402 1.31 -4.50 6.76
C GLU A 402 0.32 -5.60 7.18
N GLN A 403 -0.77 -5.78 6.43
CA GLN A 403 -1.76 -6.83 6.68
C GLN A 403 -1.17 -8.22 6.44
N GLU A 404 -0.45 -8.43 5.34
CA GLU A 404 0.20 -9.72 5.02
C GLU A 404 1.25 -10.11 6.07
N MET A 405 2.02 -9.14 6.57
CA MET A 405 2.97 -9.33 7.66
C MET A 405 2.28 -9.71 8.97
N THR A 406 1.19 -9.02 9.32
CA THR A 406 0.41 -9.29 10.54
C THR A 406 -0.13 -10.72 10.51
N VAL A 407 -0.76 -11.13 9.41
CA VAL A 407 -1.24 -12.51 9.21
C VAL A 407 -0.12 -13.53 9.29
N SER A 408 1.04 -13.22 8.71
CA SER A 408 2.22 -14.10 8.78
C SER A 408 2.75 -14.26 10.20
N GLN A 409 2.71 -13.20 11.01
CA GLN A 409 3.14 -13.22 12.40
C GLN A 409 2.16 -14.02 13.27
N GLU A 410 0.86 -13.80 13.11
CA GLU A 410 -0.19 -14.57 13.80
C GLU A 410 -0.07 -16.07 13.49
N ARG A 411 0.18 -16.44 12.23
CA ARG A 411 0.42 -17.84 11.83
C ARG A 411 1.64 -18.44 12.53
N LYS A 412 2.74 -17.68 12.62
CA LYS A 412 3.96 -18.12 13.32
C LYS A 412 3.70 -18.30 14.82
N GLU A 413 2.97 -17.38 15.44
CA GLU A 413 2.60 -17.46 16.86
C GLU A 413 1.66 -18.64 17.12
N HIS A 414 0.67 -18.86 16.26
CA HIS A 414 -0.23 -20.01 16.34
C HIS A 414 0.52 -21.33 16.20
N THR A 415 1.49 -21.41 15.27
CA THR A 415 2.33 -22.61 15.11
C THR A 415 3.23 -22.83 16.32
N LYS A 416 3.80 -21.77 16.91
CA LYS A 416 4.54 -21.87 18.17
C LYS A 416 3.65 -22.41 19.29
N GLN A 417 2.42 -21.93 19.39
CA GLN A 417 1.45 -22.37 20.40
C GLN A 417 1.08 -23.85 20.22
N ILE A 418 0.79 -24.28 18.98
CA ILE A 418 0.52 -25.69 18.66
C ILE A 418 1.73 -26.55 19.04
N ASN A 419 2.94 -26.13 18.66
CA ASN A 419 4.15 -26.88 18.99
C ASN A 419 4.37 -26.99 20.50
N THR A 420 4.11 -25.93 21.28
CA THR A 420 4.17 -25.99 22.75
C THR A 420 3.13 -26.95 23.33
N MET A 421 1.90 -26.94 22.82
CA MET A 421 0.85 -27.88 23.27
C MET A 421 1.18 -29.33 22.92
N GLN A 422 1.76 -29.58 21.73
CA GLN A 422 2.20 -30.90 21.33
C GLN A 422 3.37 -31.40 22.19
N LEU A 423 4.33 -30.53 22.51
CA LEU A 423 5.44 -30.86 23.40
C LEU A 423 4.93 -31.21 24.80
N ASP A 424 4.01 -30.41 25.35
CA ASP A 424 3.37 -30.68 26.64
C ASP A 424 2.61 -32.01 26.64
N GLN A 425 1.93 -32.34 25.54
CA GLN A 425 1.26 -33.63 25.38
C GLN A 425 2.26 -34.79 25.35
N GLN A 426 3.39 -34.65 24.64
CA GLN A 426 4.45 -35.65 24.61
C GLN A 426 5.07 -35.86 26.00
N PHE A 427 5.31 -34.77 26.74
CA PHE A 427 5.80 -34.85 28.12
C PHE A 427 4.82 -35.59 29.05
N ARG A 428 3.50 -35.35 28.92
CA ARG A 428 2.49 -36.08 29.68
C ARG A 428 2.51 -37.59 29.37
N ILE A 429 2.64 -37.96 28.10
CA ILE A 429 2.72 -39.37 27.68
C ILE A 429 4.01 -40.01 28.23
N LEU A 430 5.15 -39.33 28.14
CA LEU A 430 6.42 -39.82 28.70
C LEU A 430 6.36 -40.03 30.20
N ASN A 431 5.72 -39.12 30.94
CA ASN A 431 5.53 -39.27 32.38
C ASN A 431 4.63 -40.49 32.71
N ASP A 432 3.51 -40.67 32.01
CA ASP A 432 2.64 -41.85 32.20
C ASP A 432 3.37 -43.17 31.89
N LEU A 433 4.17 -43.20 30.82
CA LEU A 433 5.00 -44.37 30.49
C LEU A 433 6.07 -44.62 31.55
N THR A 434 6.68 -43.57 32.09
CA THR A 434 7.69 -43.68 33.16
C THR A 434 7.07 -44.23 34.44
N GLU A 435 5.88 -43.77 34.83
CA GLU A 435 5.13 -44.30 35.97
C GLU A 435 4.77 -45.78 35.78
N LYS A 436 4.32 -46.18 34.58
CA LYS A 436 4.05 -47.58 34.23
C LYS A 436 5.29 -48.45 34.32
N LEU A 437 6.44 -48.00 33.80
CA LEU A 437 7.71 -48.72 33.91
C LEU A 437 8.14 -48.89 35.37
N GLN A 438 8.02 -47.84 36.19
CA GLN A 438 8.31 -47.94 37.62
C GLN A 438 7.39 -48.93 38.35
N SER A 439 6.11 -48.99 37.97
CA SER A 439 5.14 -49.95 38.51
C SER A 439 5.52 -51.39 38.12
N MET A 440 5.84 -51.63 36.85
CA MET A 440 6.31 -52.94 36.36
C MET A 440 7.61 -53.37 37.05
N GLN A 441 8.58 -52.47 37.21
CA GLN A 441 9.83 -52.73 37.93
C GLN A 441 9.56 -53.17 39.38
N LYS A 442 8.62 -52.51 40.07
CA LYS A 442 8.18 -52.90 41.41
C LYS A 442 7.53 -54.29 41.43
N GLN A 443 6.73 -54.64 40.42
CA GLN A 443 6.12 -55.97 40.31
C GLN A 443 7.18 -57.06 40.07
N LEU A 444 8.14 -56.82 39.18
CA LEU A 444 9.26 -57.73 38.92
C LEU A 444 10.13 -57.92 40.17
N ASN A 445 10.44 -56.86 40.90
CA ASN A 445 11.20 -56.97 42.16
C ASN A 445 10.44 -57.76 43.23
N LYS A 446 9.11 -57.68 43.27
CA LYS A 446 8.29 -58.55 44.12
C LYS A 446 8.37 -60.02 43.66
N GLY A 447 8.26 -60.28 42.36
CA GLY A 447 8.40 -61.63 41.78
C GLY A 447 9.79 -62.24 41.99
N GLY A 448 10.85 -61.45 41.86
CA GLY A 448 12.23 -61.86 42.12
C GLY A 448 12.46 -62.25 43.58
N LYS A 449 11.87 -61.52 44.54
CA LYS A 449 11.90 -61.90 45.96
C LYS A 449 11.18 -63.23 46.23
N VAL A 450 10.10 -63.51 45.51
CA VAL A 450 9.41 -64.81 45.60
C VAL A 450 10.29 -65.93 45.04
N TYR A 451 10.94 -65.70 43.90
CA TYR A 451 11.86 -66.66 43.29
C TYR A 451 13.07 -66.95 44.20
N ASP A 452 13.65 -65.90 44.78
CA ASP A 452 14.78 -66.00 45.69
C ASP A 452 14.39 -66.69 47.02
N TRP A 453 13.19 -66.42 47.53
CA TRP A 453 12.63 -67.16 48.67
C TRP A 453 12.43 -68.65 48.34
N LEU A 454 11.88 -68.99 47.16
CA LEU A 454 11.70 -70.38 46.70
C LEU A 454 13.04 -71.10 46.52
N LEU A 455 14.06 -70.44 45.99
CA LEU A 455 15.43 -70.97 45.85
C LEU A 455 16.04 -71.28 47.23
N ARG A 456 15.91 -70.36 48.20
CA ARG A 456 16.38 -70.58 49.57
C ARG A 456 15.60 -71.68 50.29
N ALA A 457 14.30 -71.80 50.05
CA ALA A 457 13.48 -72.87 50.60
C ALA A 457 13.91 -74.25 50.05
N ARG A 458 14.17 -74.33 48.74
CA ARG A 458 14.68 -75.56 48.09
C ARG A 458 16.05 -75.96 48.61
N ALA A 459 16.96 -75.01 48.82
CA ALA A 459 18.29 -75.27 49.36
C ALA A 459 18.30 -75.75 50.82
N LYS A 460 17.20 -75.59 51.58
CA LYS A 460 17.06 -76.10 52.95
C LYS A 460 16.45 -77.50 53.03
N LEU A 461 15.90 -78.01 51.92
CA LEU A 461 15.18 -79.28 51.85
C LEU A 461 15.97 -80.40 51.15
N GLY A 462 17.16 -80.08 50.62
CA GLY A 462 18.16 -81.06 50.18
C GLY A 462 19.39 -80.93 51.07
#